data_AF-A0AAW2JX83-F1
#
_entry.id   AF-A0AAW2JX83-F1
#
_cell.length_a   1.000
_cell.length_b   1.000
_cell.length_c   1.000
_cell.angle_alpha   90.00
_cell.angle_beta   90.00
_cell.angle_gamma   90.00
#
_symmetry.space_group_name_H-M   'P 1'
#
loop_
_entity.id
_entity.type
_entity.pdbx_description
1 polymer ?
#
loop_
_entity_poly.entity_id
_entity_poly.type
_entity_poly.pdbx_seq_one_letter_code
_entity_poly.pdbx_strand_id
1 'polypeptide(L)'
;MDARNKFRFRRQTKAATIIQAARETGALKEAKDKLEKQLEELTWRLQLEKRLRIDLEEAKAQEIAKMQNLMEEMQKKVDETNALLVKEREAAKKAIEEAPPVIKETPVYVEDTKKLESLKEEVDSLKASLQNEQETSEDLRKKYAEAQECSEERRVKLEETEKKFINYRIFPQARKKMNNVESENKVLRQQAVSIAPNKFLSGRSRSIIQRSDSGHHVLSDPKMHVDLHSPSFSEADDKPQKSLNEKQQENQELLILCVSQHLGFTGNKPIAACIIYKCLLQWRSFEVERTSVLTGSSRLLGMLLRFKIQDNNDMLAYWLSNSSTLLLLLQRTLKATGAAGMTPLRRRSSSASLFGRMSQSFRGTPQGVNLSFVNSVPGGVETLRQVEAKYPALLFKQQLTAYVEKIYGMIRDNLKKEISPLLGLCIQLQIRPQQALIAHWQGIVKSLGSFLDTLKANHVPFLVRKVFTQIFSFINVQLFNSLLLRRECCSFSNGEYVKAGLAELETWCRNATDEYAGSAWDELKHIRQAIGFLVLSIQQLYRISTMYWDDKYGTHSVSSM
;
A
#
# COMPACT_ATOMS: atom_id res chain seq x y z
N MET A 1 -49.15 43.49 -41.89
CA MET A 1 -48.66 42.51 -40.88
C MET A 1 -47.17 42.18 -41.05
N ASP A 2 -46.69 41.95 -42.27
CA ASP A 2 -45.35 41.38 -42.51
C ASP A 2 -44.17 42.27 -42.05
N ALA A 3 -44.25 43.58 -42.24
CA ALA A 3 -43.23 44.53 -41.75
C ALA A 3 -43.08 44.53 -40.22
N ARG A 4 -44.18 44.35 -39.49
CA ARG A 4 -44.20 44.32 -38.01
C ARG A 4 -43.55 43.03 -37.48
N ASN A 5 -43.75 41.92 -38.17
CA ASN A 5 -43.11 40.64 -37.85
C ASN A 5 -41.61 40.67 -38.13
N LYS A 6 -41.18 41.23 -39.27
CA LYS A 6 -39.77 41.44 -39.60
C LYS A 6 -39.05 42.34 -38.59
N PHE A 7 -39.70 43.41 -38.14
CA PHE A 7 -39.15 44.29 -37.10
C PHE A 7 -39.00 43.57 -35.75
N ARG A 8 -40.01 42.79 -35.33
CA ARG A 8 -39.96 42.02 -34.08
C ARG A 8 -38.85 40.97 -34.10
N PHE A 9 -38.70 40.26 -35.22
CA PHE A 9 -37.63 39.26 -35.41
C PHE A 9 -36.23 39.90 -35.37
N ARG A 10 -36.02 41.04 -36.04
CA ARG A 10 -34.75 41.79 -35.99
C ARG A 10 -34.43 42.29 -34.59
N ARG A 11 -35.43 42.71 -33.81
CA ARG A 11 -35.23 43.14 -32.42
C ARG A 11 -34.85 41.97 -31.50
N GLN A 12 -35.50 40.82 -31.66
CA GLN A 12 -35.20 39.61 -30.87
C GLN A 12 -33.81 39.05 -31.19
N THR A 13 -33.42 38.99 -32.46
CA THR A 13 -32.09 38.52 -32.88
C THR A 13 -30.96 39.46 -32.42
N LYS A 14 -31.17 40.79 -32.49
CA LYS A 14 -30.23 41.77 -31.91
C LYS A 14 -30.11 41.64 -30.39
N ALA A 15 -31.21 41.42 -29.68
CA ALA A 15 -31.16 41.20 -28.24
C ALA A 15 -30.41 39.89 -27.88
N ALA A 16 -30.67 38.80 -28.61
CA ALA A 16 -30.00 37.51 -28.39
C ALA A 16 -28.48 37.59 -28.63
N THR A 17 -28.05 38.29 -29.68
CA THR A 17 -26.61 38.51 -29.97
C THR A 17 -25.92 39.35 -28.90
N ILE A 18 -26.56 40.41 -28.40
CA ILE A 18 -26.00 41.22 -27.30
C ILE A 18 -25.88 40.39 -26.01
N ILE A 19 -26.90 39.59 -25.68
CA ILE A 19 -26.87 38.72 -24.49
C ILE A 19 -25.77 37.67 -24.60
N GLN A 20 -25.59 37.08 -25.78
CA GLN A 20 -24.55 36.08 -26.02
C GLN A 20 -23.14 36.70 -25.90
N ALA A 21 -22.91 37.86 -26.51
CA ALA A 21 -21.64 38.58 -26.39
C ALA A 21 -21.31 38.99 -24.94
N ALA A 22 -22.32 39.41 -24.15
CA ALA A 22 -22.15 39.73 -22.74
C ALA A 22 -21.77 38.49 -21.90
N ARG A 23 -22.39 37.33 -22.18
CA ARG A 23 -22.04 36.06 -21.53
C ARG A 23 -20.62 35.60 -21.87
N GLU A 24 -20.23 35.71 -23.14
CA GLU A 24 -18.89 35.37 -23.61
C GLU A 24 -17.83 36.30 -22.99
N THR A 25 -18.12 37.60 -22.88
CA THR A 25 -17.24 38.56 -22.21
C THR A 25 -17.08 38.25 -20.72
N GLY A 26 -18.18 37.86 -20.04
CA GLY A 26 -18.14 37.42 -18.65
C GLY A 26 -17.29 36.17 -18.46
N ALA A 27 -17.47 35.16 -19.32
CA ALA A 27 -16.68 33.92 -19.29
C ALA A 27 -15.18 34.18 -19.55
N LEU A 28 -14.86 35.08 -20.48
CA LEU A 28 -13.47 35.48 -20.75
C LEU A 28 -12.85 36.21 -19.56
N LYS A 29 -13.60 37.07 -18.88
CA LYS A 29 -13.13 37.76 -17.67
C LYS A 29 -12.85 36.77 -16.54
N GLU A 30 -13.75 35.83 -16.28
CA GLU A 30 -13.53 34.77 -15.28
C GLU A 30 -12.32 33.90 -15.61
N ALA A 31 -12.13 33.55 -16.88
CA ALA A 31 -10.96 32.80 -17.33
C ALA A 31 -9.67 33.60 -17.13
N LYS A 32 -9.69 34.91 -17.43
CA LYS A 32 -8.56 35.82 -17.20
C LYS A 32 -8.22 35.92 -15.72
N ASP A 33 -9.20 36.19 -14.86
CA ASP A 33 -9.01 36.32 -13.41
C ASP A 33 -8.46 35.01 -12.81
N LYS A 34 -8.87 33.85 -13.35
CA LYS A 34 -8.33 32.54 -12.95
C LYS A 34 -6.88 32.33 -13.40
N LEU A 35 -6.55 32.73 -14.62
CA LEU A 35 -5.17 32.66 -15.13
C LEU A 35 -4.24 33.61 -14.36
N GLU A 36 -4.68 34.83 -14.04
CA GLU A 36 -3.92 35.80 -13.23
C GLU A 36 -3.59 35.21 -11.85
N LYS A 37 -4.58 34.61 -11.16
CA LYS A 37 -4.35 33.92 -9.88
C LYS A 37 -3.36 32.75 -10.00
N GLN A 38 -3.45 31.95 -11.06
CA GLN A 38 -2.51 30.86 -11.29
C GLN A 38 -1.09 31.38 -11.57
N LEU A 39 -0.95 32.49 -12.28
CA LEU A 39 0.33 33.11 -12.57
C LEU A 39 0.97 33.66 -11.29
N GLU A 40 0.20 34.32 -10.42
CA GLU A 40 0.67 34.77 -9.10
C GLU A 40 1.12 33.59 -8.23
N GLU A 41 0.33 32.51 -8.17
CA GLU A 41 0.67 31.30 -7.41
C GLU A 41 1.96 30.65 -7.93
N LEU A 42 2.11 30.51 -9.26
CA LEU A 42 3.33 29.95 -9.87
C LEU A 42 4.54 30.84 -9.63
N THR A 43 4.37 32.16 -9.66
CA THR A 43 5.45 33.13 -9.37
C THR A 43 5.91 32.98 -7.92
N TRP A 44 4.98 32.86 -6.97
CA TRP A 44 5.30 32.60 -5.56
C TRP A 44 6.01 31.25 -5.36
N ARG A 45 5.53 30.18 -6.01
CA ARG A 45 6.17 28.86 -5.93
C ARG A 45 7.60 28.87 -6.50
N LEU A 46 7.81 29.54 -7.63
CA LEU A 46 9.13 29.67 -8.24
C LEU A 46 10.10 30.43 -7.34
N GLN A 47 9.65 31.52 -6.69
CA GLN A 47 10.48 32.26 -5.75
C GLN A 47 10.85 31.44 -4.51
N LEU A 48 9.90 30.66 -3.99
CA LEU A 48 10.16 29.75 -2.87
C LEU A 48 11.16 28.65 -3.25
N GLU A 49 10.98 28.02 -4.42
CA GLU A 49 11.89 26.99 -4.91
C GLU A 49 13.31 27.54 -5.10
N LYS A 50 13.45 28.77 -5.63
CA LYS A 50 14.76 29.44 -5.74
C LYS A 50 15.45 29.63 -4.39
N ARG A 51 14.70 30.05 -3.35
CA ARG A 51 15.26 30.20 -1.99
C ARG A 51 15.71 28.85 -1.43
N LEU A 52 14.85 27.83 -1.54
CA LEU A 52 15.18 26.48 -1.08
C LEU A 52 16.40 25.89 -1.79
N ARG A 53 16.60 26.17 -3.08
CA ARG A 53 17.80 25.76 -3.81
C ARG A 53 19.06 26.44 -3.28
N ILE A 54 18.99 27.74 -2.99
CA ILE A 54 20.11 28.50 -2.42
C ILE A 54 20.46 27.96 -1.02
N ASP A 55 19.46 27.77 -0.15
CA ASP A 55 19.67 27.25 1.21
C ASP A 55 20.29 25.84 1.18
N LEU A 56 19.89 25.01 0.22
CA LEU A 56 20.43 23.67 0.02
C LEU A 56 21.87 23.68 -0.53
N GLU A 57 22.18 24.60 -1.45
CA GLU A 57 23.54 24.81 -1.94
C GLU A 57 24.47 25.32 -0.84
N GLU A 58 23.99 26.22 0.03
CA GLU A 58 24.75 26.71 1.19
C GLU A 58 25.00 25.60 2.21
N ALA A 59 23.99 24.79 2.54
CA ALA A 59 24.16 23.65 3.44
C ALA A 59 25.18 22.63 2.90
N LYS A 60 25.13 22.32 1.60
CA LYS A 60 26.12 21.46 0.94
C LYS A 60 27.53 22.06 1.01
N ALA A 61 27.68 23.36 0.77
CA ALA A 61 28.96 24.03 0.87
C ALA A 61 29.54 23.96 2.30
N GLN A 62 28.69 24.13 3.32
CA GLN A 62 29.10 23.99 4.72
C GLN A 62 29.53 22.56 5.08
N GLU A 63 28.84 21.53 4.58
CA GLU A 63 29.23 20.13 4.78
C GLU A 63 30.55 19.78 4.08
N ILE A 64 30.74 20.26 2.84
CA ILE A 64 32.00 20.10 2.11
C ILE A 64 33.16 20.74 2.87
N ALA A 65 32.98 21.97 3.38
CA ALA A 65 34.00 22.65 4.17
C ALA A 65 34.35 21.89 5.46
N LYS A 66 33.34 21.34 6.16
CA LYS A 66 33.58 20.49 7.35
C LYS A 66 34.36 19.22 7.01
N MET A 67 34.01 18.54 5.92
CA MET A 67 34.73 17.35 5.46
C MET A 67 36.17 17.68 5.06
N GLN A 68 36.39 18.78 4.34
CA GLN A 68 37.74 19.25 3.98
C GLN A 68 38.58 19.52 5.23
N ASN A 69 38.04 20.23 6.21
CA ASN A 69 38.75 20.49 7.47
C ASN A 69 39.11 19.20 8.23
N LEU A 70 38.19 18.22 8.30
CA LEU A 70 38.45 16.94 8.95
C LEU A 70 39.51 16.12 8.20
N MET A 71 39.50 16.15 6.87
CA MET A 71 40.53 15.49 6.06
C MET A 71 41.90 16.13 6.25
N GLU A 72 41.98 17.47 6.28
CA GLU A 72 43.23 18.19 6.54
C GLU A 72 43.77 17.89 7.95
N GLU A 73 42.91 17.84 8.97
CA GLU A 73 43.33 17.48 10.33
C GLU A 73 43.84 16.03 10.40
N MET A 74 43.15 15.10 9.73
CA MET A 74 43.58 13.70 9.66
C MET A 74 44.90 13.55 8.90
N GLN A 75 45.07 14.26 7.78
CA GLN A 75 46.32 14.28 7.01
C GLN A 75 47.47 14.79 7.88
N LYS A 76 47.27 15.88 8.62
CA LYS A 76 48.27 16.41 9.55
C LYS A 76 48.67 15.39 10.62
N LYS A 77 47.71 14.67 11.20
CA LYS A 77 48.00 13.59 12.18
C LYS A 77 48.78 12.43 11.54
N VAL A 78 48.49 12.08 10.29
CA VAL A 78 49.25 11.06 9.55
C VAL A 78 50.68 11.54 9.32
N ASP A 79 50.88 12.79 8.93
CA ASP A 79 52.20 13.37 8.72
C ASP A 79 53.01 13.47 10.04
N GLU A 80 52.36 13.85 11.14
CA GLU A 80 52.95 13.89 12.48
C GLU A 80 53.37 12.49 12.96
N THR A 81 52.52 11.47 12.80
CA THR A 81 52.85 10.09 13.19
C THR A 81 53.94 9.49 12.31
N ASN A 82 53.95 9.77 11.01
CA ASN A 82 55.04 9.37 10.12
C ASN A 82 56.37 10.02 10.50
N ALA A 83 56.38 11.30 10.86
CA ALA A 83 57.58 11.99 11.32
C ALA A 83 58.14 11.39 12.62
N LEU A 84 57.27 11.01 13.57
CA LEU A 84 57.68 10.31 14.79
C LEU A 84 58.26 8.93 14.48
N LEU A 85 57.63 8.17 13.58
CA LEU A 85 58.08 6.83 13.19
C LEU A 85 59.46 6.88 12.50
N VAL A 86 59.72 7.89 11.67
CA VAL A 86 61.05 8.11 11.09
C VAL A 86 62.09 8.42 12.16
N LYS A 87 61.78 9.28 13.14
CA LYS A 87 62.68 9.59 14.26
C LYS A 87 63.01 8.35 15.10
N GLU A 88 62.01 7.53 15.42
CA GLU A 88 62.20 6.26 16.14
C GLU A 88 63.07 5.27 15.33
N ARG A 89 62.87 5.19 14.01
CA ARG A 89 63.71 4.35 13.13
C ARG A 89 65.16 4.83 13.06
N GLU A 90 65.39 6.14 13.02
CA GLU A 90 66.73 6.72 13.04
C GLU A 90 67.40 6.55 14.40
N ALA A 91 66.67 6.72 15.50
CA ALA A 91 67.15 6.46 16.85
C ALA A 91 67.50 4.97 17.04
N ALA A 92 66.66 4.05 16.56
CA ALA A 92 66.95 2.62 16.58
C ALA A 92 68.17 2.25 15.74
N LYS A 93 68.35 2.87 14.56
CA LYS A 93 69.56 2.67 13.74
C LYS A 93 70.82 3.19 14.44
N LYS A 94 70.78 4.39 15.02
CA LYS A 94 71.91 4.94 15.79
C LYS A 94 72.24 4.08 17.01
N ALA A 95 71.23 3.56 17.73
CA ALA A 95 71.45 2.65 18.84
C ALA A 95 72.10 1.31 18.42
N ILE A 96 71.84 0.84 17.19
CA ILE A 96 72.48 -0.35 16.63
C ILE A 96 73.93 -0.04 16.17
N GLU A 97 74.20 1.17 15.67
CA GLU A 97 75.50 1.59 15.14
C GLU A 97 76.48 2.06 16.24
N GLU A 98 75.97 2.67 17.33
CA GLU A 98 76.74 3.06 18.53
C GLU A 98 77.01 1.88 19.48
N ALA A 99 76.47 0.69 19.20
CA ALA A 99 76.79 -0.52 19.95
C ALA A 99 78.22 -1.00 19.58
N PRO A 100 79.22 -0.93 20.49
CA PRO A 100 80.57 -1.40 20.19
C PRO A 100 80.59 -2.94 20.08
N PRO A 101 81.38 -3.54 19.17
CA PRO A 101 81.55 -4.99 19.13
C PRO A 101 82.60 -5.38 20.16
N VAL A 102 82.25 -5.41 21.46
CA VAL A 102 83.18 -5.89 22.49
C VAL A 102 82.46 -6.72 23.54
N ILE A 103 82.72 -8.02 23.39
CA ILE A 103 82.65 -9.08 24.41
C ILE A 103 83.21 -8.55 25.74
N LYS A 104 82.38 -8.52 26.79
CA LYS A 104 82.73 -8.86 28.18
C LYS A 104 81.50 -8.78 29.08
N GLU A 105 81.15 -9.95 29.61
CA GLU A 105 80.06 -10.20 30.55
C GLU A 105 80.32 -9.53 31.90
N THR A 106 79.30 -8.87 32.46
CA THR A 106 79.08 -8.85 33.93
C THR A 106 77.57 -8.67 34.17
N PRO A 107 76.93 -9.51 35.01
CA PRO A 107 75.54 -9.93 34.79
C PRO A 107 74.56 -9.24 35.75
N VAL A 108 73.60 -8.50 35.20
CA VAL A 108 72.32 -8.19 35.85
C VAL A 108 71.24 -8.29 34.79
N TYR A 109 70.84 -9.51 34.45
CA TYR A 109 69.70 -9.76 33.55
C TYR A 109 69.11 -11.14 33.83
N VAL A 110 68.06 -11.22 34.65
CA VAL A 110 67.32 -12.49 34.82
C VAL A 110 65.79 -12.33 34.87
N GLU A 111 65.24 -11.15 35.21
CA GLU A 111 63.77 -11.00 35.29
C GLU A 111 63.12 -10.44 34.02
N ASP A 112 63.71 -9.42 33.39
CA ASP A 112 63.07 -8.80 32.22
C ASP A 112 63.32 -9.57 30.90
N THR A 113 64.35 -10.43 30.83
CA THR A 113 64.70 -11.19 29.61
C THR A 113 63.72 -12.32 29.46
N LYS A 114 63.46 -13.02 30.57
CA LYS A 114 62.48 -14.10 30.61
C LYS A 114 61.07 -13.59 30.31
N LYS A 115 60.70 -12.41 30.80
CA LYS A 115 59.41 -11.79 30.48
C LYS A 115 59.32 -11.36 29.02
N LEU A 116 60.38 -10.75 28.47
CA LEU A 116 60.43 -10.39 27.04
C LEU A 116 60.40 -11.62 26.13
N GLU A 117 61.10 -12.68 26.49
CA GLU A 117 61.14 -13.93 25.74
C GLU A 117 59.80 -14.67 25.82
N SER A 118 59.18 -14.70 27.01
CA SER A 118 57.81 -15.21 27.21
C SER A 118 56.76 -14.39 26.43
N LEU A 119 56.84 -13.06 26.45
CA LEU A 119 55.92 -12.21 25.66
C LEU A 119 56.15 -12.40 24.16
N LYS A 120 57.40 -12.59 23.73
CA LYS A 120 57.72 -12.83 22.32
C LYS A 120 57.18 -14.17 21.84
N GLU A 121 57.34 -15.23 22.65
CA GLU A 121 56.74 -16.53 22.38
C GLU A 121 55.20 -16.47 22.34
N GLU A 122 54.57 -15.71 23.26
CA GLU A 122 53.13 -15.51 23.27
C GLU A 122 52.64 -14.73 22.04
N VAL A 123 53.37 -13.68 21.63
CA VAL A 123 53.06 -12.91 20.40
C VAL A 123 53.22 -13.78 19.16
N ASP A 124 54.27 -14.59 19.08
CA ASP A 124 54.49 -15.50 17.94
C ASP A 124 53.42 -16.60 17.90
N SER A 125 53.01 -17.12 19.05
CA SER A 125 51.90 -18.08 19.19
C SER A 125 50.54 -17.48 18.78
N LEU A 126 50.22 -16.28 19.27
CA LEU A 126 49.00 -15.56 18.92
C LEU A 126 48.96 -15.19 17.42
N LYS A 127 50.12 -14.86 16.84
CA LYS A 127 50.23 -14.58 15.40
C LYS A 127 49.99 -15.83 14.56
N ALA A 128 50.49 -16.99 14.98
CA ALA A 128 50.21 -18.28 14.35
C ALA A 128 48.71 -18.65 14.48
N SER A 129 48.11 -18.43 15.65
CA SER A 129 46.67 -18.64 15.87
C SER A 129 45.82 -17.75 14.99
N LEU A 130 46.18 -16.47 14.85
CA LEU A 130 45.48 -15.52 14.01
C LEU A 130 45.55 -15.91 12.52
N GLN A 131 46.71 -16.36 12.04
CA GLN A 131 46.84 -16.84 10.67
C GLN A 131 45.99 -18.09 10.42
N ASN A 132 45.97 -19.04 11.36
CA ASN A 132 45.13 -20.23 11.26
C ASN A 132 43.62 -19.88 11.28
N GLU A 133 43.21 -18.91 12.10
CA GLU A 133 41.82 -18.44 12.13
C GLU A 133 41.44 -17.68 10.84
N GLN A 134 42.37 -16.95 10.23
CA GLN A 134 42.19 -16.33 8.92
C GLN A 134 42.02 -17.38 7.81
N GLU A 135 42.89 -18.39 7.75
CA GLU A 135 42.81 -19.47 6.76
C GLU A 135 41.50 -20.26 6.89
N THR A 136 41.10 -20.61 8.12
CA THR A 136 39.83 -21.30 8.36
C THR A 136 38.61 -20.44 7.99
N SER A 137 38.67 -19.13 8.20
CA SER A 137 37.63 -18.19 7.78
C SER A 137 37.49 -18.12 6.26
N GLU A 138 38.63 -18.08 5.54
CA GLU A 138 38.65 -18.11 4.07
C GLU A 138 38.10 -19.44 3.50
N ASP A 139 38.46 -20.56 4.11
CA ASP A 139 37.95 -21.90 3.76
C ASP A 139 36.43 -22.01 3.96
N LEU A 140 35.91 -21.48 5.06
CA LEU A 140 34.46 -21.42 5.31
C LEU A 140 33.74 -20.51 4.31
N ARG A 141 34.35 -19.36 3.98
CA ARG A 141 33.81 -18.44 2.98
C ARG A 141 33.74 -19.10 1.60
N LYS A 142 34.75 -19.89 1.22
CA LYS A 142 34.77 -20.65 -0.02
C LYS A 142 33.69 -21.72 -0.05
N LYS A 143 33.58 -22.53 1.01
CA LYS A 143 32.51 -23.56 1.14
C LYS A 143 31.11 -22.95 1.08
N TYR A 144 30.92 -21.77 1.65
CA TYR A 144 29.64 -21.06 1.58
C TYR A 144 29.30 -20.61 0.15
N ALA A 145 30.28 -20.07 -0.58
CA ALA A 145 30.10 -19.68 -1.98
C ALA A 145 29.76 -20.88 -2.88
N GLU A 146 30.48 -22.00 -2.71
CA GLU A 146 30.20 -23.24 -3.44
C GLU A 146 28.81 -23.81 -3.12
N ALA A 147 28.39 -23.78 -1.85
CA ALA A 147 27.05 -24.20 -1.44
C ALA A 147 25.95 -23.29 -2.04
N GLN A 148 26.20 -21.98 -2.12
CA GLN A 148 25.30 -21.02 -2.73
C GLN A 148 25.15 -21.26 -4.24
N GLU A 149 26.26 -21.51 -4.95
CA GLU A 149 26.26 -21.83 -6.39
C GLU A 149 25.53 -23.15 -6.67
N CYS A 150 25.82 -24.21 -5.90
CA CYS A 150 25.12 -25.50 -6.02
C CYS A 150 23.61 -25.39 -5.75
N SER A 151 23.21 -24.54 -4.79
CA SER A 151 21.81 -24.26 -4.50
C SER A 151 21.12 -23.55 -5.68
N GLU A 152 21.80 -22.57 -6.28
CA GLU A 152 21.30 -21.81 -7.42
C GLU A 152 21.16 -22.68 -8.67
N GLU A 153 22.14 -23.55 -8.95
CA GLU A 153 22.03 -24.53 -10.03
C GLU A 153 20.84 -25.47 -9.85
N ARG A 154 20.61 -25.94 -8.61
CA ARG A 154 19.48 -26.81 -8.30
C ARG A 154 18.15 -26.08 -8.50
N ARG A 155 18.09 -24.79 -8.14
CA ARG A 155 16.93 -23.91 -8.37
C ARG A 155 16.62 -23.77 -9.86
N VAL A 156 17.63 -23.53 -10.69
CA VAL A 156 17.48 -23.42 -12.15
C VAL A 156 17.00 -24.74 -12.75
N LYS A 157 17.57 -25.88 -12.33
CA LYS A 157 17.11 -27.21 -12.77
C LYS A 157 15.64 -27.47 -12.40
N LEU A 158 15.23 -27.08 -11.18
CA LEU A 158 13.83 -27.18 -10.75
C LEU A 158 12.91 -26.37 -11.67
N GLU A 159 13.23 -25.10 -11.92
CA GLU A 159 12.45 -24.24 -12.82
C GLU A 159 12.34 -24.82 -14.24
N GLU A 160 13.41 -25.44 -14.75
CA GLU A 160 13.39 -26.08 -16.06
C GLU A 160 12.47 -27.30 -16.08
N THR A 161 12.49 -28.12 -15.01
CA THR A 161 11.57 -29.27 -14.87
C THR A 161 10.12 -28.85 -14.70
N GLU A 162 9.86 -27.75 -13.99
CA GLU A 162 8.51 -27.16 -13.86
C GLU A 162 8.01 -26.64 -15.21
N LYS A 163 8.85 -25.92 -15.97
CA LYS A 163 8.52 -25.47 -17.33
C LYS A 163 8.21 -26.65 -18.24
N LYS A 164 8.99 -27.73 -18.17
CA LYS A 164 8.73 -28.98 -18.90
C LYS A 164 7.41 -29.61 -18.46
N PHE A 165 7.12 -29.67 -17.16
CA PHE A 165 5.86 -30.21 -16.64
C PHE A 165 4.63 -29.43 -17.13
N ILE A 166 4.71 -28.09 -17.10
CA ILE A 166 3.66 -27.21 -17.59
C ILE A 166 3.44 -27.43 -19.10
N ASN A 167 4.51 -27.49 -19.89
CA ASN A 167 4.45 -27.71 -21.35
C ASN A 167 3.94 -29.09 -21.75
N TYR A 168 4.38 -30.17 -21.10
CA TYR A 168 4.03 -31.53 -21.51
C TYR A 168 2.73 -32.04 -20.89
N ARG A 169 2.38 -31.60 -19.68
CA ARG A 169 1.24 -32.17 -18.94
C ARG A 169 0.06 -31.22 -18.86
N ILE A 170 0.28 -29.95 -18.54
CA ILE A 170 -0.83 -29.01 -18.28
C ILE A 170 -1.40 -28.45 -19.59
N PHE A 171 -0.56 -27.94 -20.49
CA PHE A 171 -1.02 -27.34 -21.75
C PHE A 171 -1.77 -28.32 -22.67
N PRO A 172 -1.31 -29.57 -22.90
CA PRO A 172 -2.02 -30.51 -23.75
C PRO A 172 -3.32 -31.02 -23.12
N GLN A 173 -3.34 -31.23 -21.79
CA GLN A 173 -4.54 -31.63 -21.04
C GLN A 173 -5.60 -30.51 -21.09
N ALA A 174 -5.19 -29.25 -20.90
CA ALA A 174 -6.06 -28.09 -21.00
C ALA A 174 -6.60 -27.90 -22.43
N ARG A 175 -5.75 -28.06 -23.45
CA ARG A 175 -6.15 -27.99 -24.86
C ARG A 175 -7.17 -29.07 -25.23
N LYS A 176 -6.95 -30.32 -24.81
CA LYS A 176 -7.90 -31.42 -25.02
C LYS A 176 -9.25 -31.15 -24.35
N LYS A 177 -9.24 -30.66 -23.10
CA LYS A 177 -10.47 -30.28 -22.39
C LYS A 177 -11.18 -29.11 -23.07
N MET A 178 -10.44 -28.12 -23.58
CA MET A 178 -11.00 -26.97 -24.28
C MET A 178 -11.67 -27.36 -25.60
N ASN A 179 -11.04 -28.23 -26.39
CA ASN A 179 -11.64 -28.77 -27.61
C ASN A 179 -12.92 -29.56 -27.34
N ASN A 180 -12.94 -30.37 -26.26
CA ASN A 180 -14.11 -31.15 -25.88
C ASN A 180 -15.29 -30.25 -25.48
N VAL A 181 -15.02 -29.21 -24.68
CA VAL A 181 -16.03 -28.22 -24.28
C VAL A 181 -16.52 -27.41 -25.49
N GLU A 182 -15.65 -27.08 -26.45
CA GLU A 182 -16.03 -26.38 -27.66
C GLU A 182 -16.94 -27.25 -28.56
N SER A 183 -16.65 -28.56 -28.69
CA SER A 183 -17.52 -29.49 -29.41
C SER A 183 -18.87 -29.66 -28.73
N GLU A 184 -18.92 -29.79 -27.40
CA GLU A 184 -20.18 -29.83 -26.65
C GLU A 184 -20.99 -28.53 -26.84
N ASN A 185 -20.32 -27.37 -26.85
CA ASN A 185 -20.99 -26.09 -27.10
C ASN A 185 -21.57 -25.98 -28.52
N LYS A 186 -20.87 -26.52 -29.53
CA LYS A 186 -21.38 -26.59 -30.92
C LYS A 186 -22.61 -27.48 -31.03
N VAL A 187 -22.61 -28.62 -30.35
CA VAL A 187 -23.76 -29.54 -30.30
C VAL A 187 -24.96 -28.88 -29.63
N LEU A 188 -24.76 -28.23 -28.47
CA LEU A 188 -25.84 -27.52 -27.76
C LEU A 188 -26.44 -26.37 -28.60
N ARG A 189 -25.60 -25.66 -29.37
CA ARG A 189 -26.07 -24.63 -30.31
C ARG A 189 -26.89 -25.22 -31.45
N GLN A 190 -26.48 -26.34 -32.03
CA GLN A 190 -27.26 -27.04 -33.06
C GLN A 190 -28.59 -27.55 -32.50
N GLN A 191 -28.58 -28.09 -31.28
CA GLN A 191 -29.77 -28.60 -30.61
C GLN A 191 -30.77 -27.46 -30.30
N ALA A 192 -30.29 -26.29 -29.86
CA ALA A 192 -31.12 -25.11 -29.64
C ALA A 192 -31.75 -24.56 -30.94
N VAL A 193 -31.05 -24.63 -32.08
CA VAL A 193 -31.58 -24.24 -33.39
C VAL A 193 -32.65 -25.23 -33.88
N SER A 194 -32.53 -26.52 -33.57
CA SER A 194 -33.53 -27.54 -33.93
C SER A 194 -34.80 -27.54 -33.06
N ILE A 195 -34.79 -26.88 -31.89
CA ILE A 195 -35.90 -26.85 -30.93
C ILE A 195 -36.82 -25.62 -31.11
N ALA A 196 -36.46 -24.64 -31.95
CA ALA A 196 -37.33 -23.51 -32.25
C ALA A 196 -38.42 -23.92 -33.27
N PRO A 197 -39.74 -23.91 -32.93
CA PRO A 197 -40.78 -24.17 -33.91
C PRO A 197 -40.94 -22.94 -34.81
N ASN A 198 -40.62 -23.10 -36.10
CA ASN A 198 -40.97 -22.17 -37.18
C ASN A 198 -42.51 -22.05 -37.29
N LYS A 199 -43.09 -21.15 -36.51
CA LYS A 199 -44.37 -20.51 -36.82
C LYS A 199 -44.11 -19.02 -36.83
N PHE A 200 -43.98 -18.43 -38.01
CA PHE A 200 -44.78 -17.28 -38.46
C PHE A 200 -44.42 -16.96 -39.91
N LEU A 201 -45.48 -16.60 -40.67
CA LEU A 201 -45.55 -16.05 -42.04
C LEU A 201 -45.77 -17.05 -43.18
N SER A 202 -47.05 -17.27 -43.51
CA SER A 202 -47.59 -16.87 -44.82
C SER A 202 -49.11 -17.02 -44.82
N GLY A 203 -49.81 -15.88 -44.86
CA GLY A 203 -51.26 -15.85 -44.98
C GLY A 203 -51.69 -15.95 -46.44
N ARG A 204 -52.68 -16.80 -46.73
CA ARG A 204 -53.62 -16.61 -47.86
C ARG A 204 -54.89 -17.46 -47.70
N SER A 205 -56.02 -16.76 -47.53
CA SER A 205 -57.36 -16.99 -48.10
C SER A 205 -58.22 -18.23 -47.82
N ARG A 206 -59.47 -17.90 -47.40
CA ARG A 206 -60.80 -18.53 -47.69
C ARG A 206 -61.07 -19.89 -47.02
N SER A 207 -62.28 -20.31 -46.64
CA SER A 207 -63.63 -19.78 -46.37
C SER A 207 -64.52 -21.02 -46.04
N ILE A 208 -65.75 -20.84 -45.50
CA ILE A 208 -66.89 -21.81 -45.45
C ILE A 208 -66.79 -22.88 -44.34
N ILE A 209 -67.59 -22.83 -43.25
CA ILE A 209 -69.03 -23.17 -43.05
C ILE A 209 -69.36 -24.68 -43.16
N GLN A 210 -69.70 -25.29 -42.01
CA GLN A 210 -70.71 -26.34 -41.68
C GLN A 210 -70.18 -27.24 -40.54
N ARG A 211 -70.74 -27.23 -39.32
CA ARG A 211 -72.02 -27.78 -38.79
C ARG A 211 -72.08 -29.32 -38.67
N SER A 212 -72.56 -29.74 -37.48
CA SER A 212 -73.18 -31.03 -37.11
C SER A 212 -72.20 -32.18 -36.83
N ASP A 213 -72.37 -33.06 -35.85
CA ASP A 213 -73.35 -33.20 -34.76
C ASP A 213 -72.91 -34.36 -33.84
N SER A 214 -73.38 -34.36 -32.59
CA SER A 214 -73.92 -35.51 -31.81
C SER A 214 -73.13 -36.83 -31.70
N GLY A 215 -72.94 -37.50 -30.55
CA GLY A 215 -73.47 -37.39 -29.19
C GLY A 215 -73.38 -38.74 -28.44
N HIS A 216 -73.64 -38.71 -27.12
CA HIS A 216 -74.05 -39.81 -26.18
C HIS A 216 -72.99 -40.86 -25.75
N HIS A 217 -72.49 -40.85 -24.50
CA HIS A 217 -73.05 -41.31 -23.20
C HIS A 217 -73.28 -42.83 -23.07
N VAL A 218 -72.64 -43.47 -22.06
CA VAL A 218 -73.27 -44.21 -20.93
C VAL A 218 -72.19 -44.71 -19.93
N LEU A 219 -72.54 -44.61 -18.65
CA LEU A 219 -71.83 -44.98 -17.43
C LEU A 219 -71.88 -46.50 -17.14
N SER A 220 -70.83 -47.04 -16.50
CA SER A 220 -70.94 -48.10 -15.47
C SER A 220 -69.56 -48.40 -14.86
N ASP A 221 -69.47 -48.26 -13.53
CA ASP A 221 -68.42 -48.75 -12.61
C ASP A 221 -69.18 -49.70 -11.64
N PRO A 222 -68.61 -50.72 -10.93
CA PRO A 222 -67.40 -50.56 -10.11
C PRO A 222 -66.50 -51.80 -9.83
N LYS A 223 -65.33 -51.51 -9.22
CA LYS A 223 -64.59 -52.28 -8.18
C LYS A 223 -63.74 -53.51 -8.58
N MET A 224 -62.40 -53.36 -8.54
CA MET A 224 -61.49 -53.73 -7.41
C MET A 224 -60.02 -53.89 -7.86
N HIS A 225 -59.15 -53.03 -7.31
CA HIS A 225 -57.82 -53.30 -6.71
C HIS A 225 -56.84 -54.27 -7.41
N VAL A 226 -55.68 -53.75 -7.86
CA VAL A 226 -54.31 -54.00 -7.35
C VAL A 226 -53.30 -53.37 -8.34
N ASP A 227 -52.31 -52.69 -7.76
CA ASP A 227 -51.25 -51.88 -8.36
C ASP A 227 -50.44 -52.50 -9.50
N LEU A 228 -50.09 -51.66 -10.50
CA LEU A 228 -48.71 -51.60 -10.98
C LEU A 228 -48.38 -50.19 -11.51
N HIS A 229 -47.55 -49.49 -10.74
CA HIS A 229 -46.99 -48.19 -11.04
C HIS A 229 -46.22 -48.16 -12.37
N SER A 230 -46.61 -47.25 -13.26
CA SER A 230 -45.69 -46.60 -14.22
C SER A 230 -44.93 -45.49 -13.49
N PRO A 231 -43.59 -45.42 -13.57
CA PRO A 231 -42.87 -44.21 -13.22
C PRO A 231 -42.86 -43.27 -14.43
N SER A 232 -43.48 -42.12 -14.21
CA SER A 232 -43.41 -40.92 -15.03
C SER A 232 -41.96 -40.52 -15.34
N PHE A 233 -41.70 -40.27 -16.63
CA PHE A 233 -40.52 -39.58 -17.14
C PHE A 233 -40.42 -38.17 -16.54
N SER A 234 -39.45 -37.91 -15.65
CA SER A 234 -39.07 -36.53 -15.26
C SER A 234 -37.72 -36.44 -14.50
N GLU A 235 -36.64 -37.05 -15.02
CA GLU A 235 -35.30 -36.94 -14.39
C GLU A 235 -34.14 -36.59 -15.34
N ALA A 236 -34.40 -36.25 -16.62
CA ALA A 236 -33.31 -36.10 -17.59
C ALA A 236 -32.69 -34.69 -17.67
N ASP A 237 -33.32 -33.64 -17.13
CA ASP A 237 -32.90 -32.24 -17.39
C ASP A 237 -31.93 -31.63 -16.34
N ASP A 238 -31.75 -32.28 -15.17
CA ASP A 238 -30.92 -31.75 -14.07
C ASP A 238 -29.43 -32.15 -14.12
N LYS A 239 -29.07 -33.11 -14.98
CA LYS A 239 -27.76 -33.78 -15.00
C LYS A 239 -26.61 -32.92 -15.59
N PRO A 240 -26.80 -32.15 -16.68
CA PRO A 240 -25.74 -31.30 -17.24
C PRO A 240 -25.39 -30.13 -16.31
N GLN A 241 -26.41 -29.53 -15.68
CA GLN A 241 -26.28 -28.34 -14.85
C GLN A 241 -25.64 -28.64 -13.49
N LYS A 242 -25.89 -29.83 -12.91
CA LYS A 242 -25.15 -30.34 -11.75
C LYS A 242 -23.67 -30.57 -12.05
N SER A 243 -23.34 -31.23 -13.17
CA SER A 243 -21.94 -31.51 -13.53
C SER A 243 -21.11 -30.25 -13.81
N LEU A 244 -21.74 -29.18 -14.33
CA LEU A 244 -21.11 -27.88 -14.56
C LEU A 244 -20.84 -27.15 -13.23
N ASN A 245 -21.79 -27.24 -12.29
CA ASN A 245 -21.63 -26.68 -10.93
C ASN A 245 -20.57 -27.43 -10.11
N GLU A 246 -20.48 -28.75 -10.23
CA GLU A 246 -19.45 -29.57 -9.56
C GLU A 246 -18.04 -29.26 -10.10
N LYS A 247 -17.87 -29.17 -11.42
CA LYS A 247 -16.59 -28.72 -12.02
C LYS A 247 -16.23 -27.28 -11.64
N GLN A 248 -17.21 -26.41 -11.47
CA GLN A 248 -16.97 -25.06 -10.96
C GLN A 248 -16.54 -25.06 -9.48
N GLN A 249 -17.09 -25.95 -8.66
CA GLN A 249 -16.72 -26.12 -7.25
C GLN A 249 -15.27 -26.65 -7.11
N GLU A 250 -14.87 -27.66 -7.89
CA GLU A 250 -13.47 -28.15 -7.90
C GLU A 250 -12.48 -27.05 -8.33
N ASN A 251 -12.82 -26.28 -9.36
CA ASN A 251 -12.00 -25.15 -9.81
C ASN A 251 -11.90 -24.04 -8.74
N GLN A 252 -12.94 -23.84 -7.92
CA GLN A 252 -12.88 -22.93 -6.78
C GLN A 252 -11.93 -23.45 -5.71
N GLU A 253 -12.00 -24.74 -5.36
CA GLU A 253 -11.12 -25.35 -4.35
C GLU A 253 -9.64 -25.27 -4.76
N LEU A 254 -9.33 -25.51 -6.03
CA LEU A 254 -7.98 -25.30 -6.57
C LEU A 254 -7.55 -23.83 -6.50
N LEU A 255 -8.44 -22.88 -6.78
CA LEU A 255 -8.15 -21.45 -6.62
C LEU A 255 -7.87 -21.12 -5.14
N ILE A 256 -8.64 -21.68 -4.20
CA ILE A 256 -8.39 -21.50 -2.76
C ILE A 256 -6.99 -22.02 -2.40
N LEU A 257 -6.62 -23.21 -2.89
CA LEU A 257 -5.31 -23.83 -2.68
C LEU A 257 -4.15 -23.05 -3.30
N CYS A 258 -4.34 -22.44 -4.48
CA CYS A 258 -3.31 -21.60 -5.09
C CYS A 258 -3.15 -20.27 -4.34
N VAL A 259 -4.26 -19.65 -3.94
CA VAL A 259 -4.29 -18.35 -3.25
C VAL A 259 -3.94 -18.47 -1.75
N SER A 260 -4.04 -19.69 -1.19
CA SER A 260 -3.57 -19.99 0.16
C SER A 260 -2.04 -20.01 0.27
N GLN A 261 -1.31 -20.01 -0.84
CA GLN A 261 0.15 -19.86 -0.85
C GLN A 261 0.55 -18.37 -0.95
N HIS A 262 1.75 -18.02 -0.50
CA HIS A 262 2.28 -16.65 -0.69
C HIS A 262 2.84 -16.54 -2.11
N LEU A 263 2.00 -16.06 -3.03
CA LEU A 263 2.33 -16.01 -4.46
C LEU A 263 3.28 -14.87 -4.83
N GLY A 264 3.44 -13.85 -3.96
CA GLY A 264 4.36 -12.74 -4.19
C GLY A 264 3.89 -11.72 -5.24
N PHE A 265 4.86 -11.01 -5.83
CA PHE A 265 4.63 -9.84 -6.68
C PHE A 265 5.39 -9.94 -8.01
N THR A 266 4.81 -9.36 -9.08
CA THR A 266 5.51 -9.11 -10.35
C THR A 266 5.72 -7.59 -10.50
N GLY A 267 6.92 -7.11 -10.17
CA GLY A 267 7.13 -5.67 -9.94
C GLY A 267 6.18 -5.16 -8.86
N ASN A 268 5.47 -4.06 -9.10
CA ASN A 268 4.49 -3.50 -8.15
C ASN A 268 3.10 -4.18 -8.20
N LYS A 269 2.97 -5.36 -8.82
CA LYS A 269 1.66 -6.01 -9.06
C LYS A 269 1.49 -7.28 -8.21
N PRO A 270 0.51 -7.33 -7.30
CA PRO A 270 0.20 -8.53 -6.52
C PRO A 270 -0.35 -9.66 -7.40
N ILE A 271 0.33 -10.80 -7.42
CA ILE A 271 0.00 -11.93 -8.31
C ILE A 271 -1.34 -12.56 -7.94
N ALA A 272 -1.60 -12.77 -6.65
CA ALA A 272 -2.85 -13.39 -6.20
C ALA A 272 -4.07 -12.53 -6.59
N ALA A 273 -4.00 -11.20 -6.47
CA ALA A 273 -5.05 -10.29 -6.93
C ALA A 273 -5.35 -10.46 -8.43
N CYS A 274 -4.32 -10.54 -9.27
CA CYS A 274 -4.48 -10.72 -10.71
C CYS A 274 -5.08 -12.09 -11.07
N ILE A 275 -4.67 -13.16 -10.39
CA ILE A 275 -5.22 -14.50 -10.60
C ILE A 275 -6.70 -14.53 -10.22
N ILE A 276 -7.05 -14.04 -9.02
CA ILE A 276 -8.43 -13.97 -8.56
C ILE A 276 -9.28 -13.17 -9.55
N TYR A 277 -8.80 -12.00 -9.99
CA TYR A 277 -9.51 -11.17 -10.96
C TYR A 277 -9.74 -11.89 -12.30
N LYS A 278 -8.71 -12.55 -12.84
CA LYS A 278 -8.83 -13.33 -14.09
C LYS A 278 -9.83 -14.49 -13.94
N CYS A 279 -9.83 -15.18 -12.80
CA CYS A 279 -10.81 -16.24 -12.51
C CYS A 279 -12.24 -15.70 -12.45
N LEU A 280 -12.46 -14.56 -11.78
CA LEU A 280 -13.77 -13.92 -11.70
C LEU A 280 -14.31 -13.49 -13.08
N LEU A 281 -13.43 -13.01 -13.97
CA LEU A 281 -13.78 -12.72 -15.36
C LEU A 281 -14.11 -13.98 -16.16
N GLN A 282 -13.26 -15.01 -16.08
CA GLN A 282 -13.42 -16.26 -16.82
C GLN A 282 -14.72 -16.99 -16.45
N TRP A 283 -15.12 -16.93 -15.18
CA TRP A 283 -16.36 -17.53 -14.70
C TRP A 283 -17.61 -16.68 -14.96
N ARG A 284 -17.49 -15.54 -15.66
CA ARG A 284 -18.58 -14.57 -15.89
C ARG A 284 -19.35 -14.22 -14.62
N SER A 285 -18.66 -14.21 -13.48
CA SER A 285 -19.30 -14.09 -12.17
C SER A 285 -20.04 -12.77 -12.00
N PHE A 286 -19.81 -11.78 -12.86
CA PHE A 286 -20.48 -10.47 -12.80
C PHE A 286 -21.82 -10.41 -13.53
N GLU A 287 -22.15 -11.39 -14.39
CA GLU A 287 -23.32 -11.34 -15.30
C GLU A 287 -24.51 -12.20 -14.84
N VAL A 288 -24.33 -13.09 -13.86
CA VAL A 288 -25.34 -14.12 -13.52
C VAL A 288 -26.23 -13.68 -12.35
N GLU A 289 -27.54 -13.84 -12.52
CA GLU A 289 -28.60 -13.39 -11.58
C GLU A 289 -28.71 -14.28 -10.31
N ARG A 290 -28.15 -15.48 -10.37
CA ARG A 290 -27.88 -16.37 -9.23
C ARG A 290 -26.61 -17.16 -9.49
N THR A 291 -25.57 -16.95 -8.69
CA THR A 291 -24.40 -17.84 -8.68
C THR A 291 -23.99 -18.19 -7.26
N SER A 292 -24.07 -19.48 -6.97
CA SER A 292 -23.27 -20.17 -5.93
C SER A 292 -21.78 -19.77 -5.98
N VAL A 293 -21.26 -19.32 -7.13
CA VAL A 293 -19.89 -18.84 -7.35
C VAL A 293 -19.53 -17.55 -6.61
N LEU A 294 -20.47 -16.61 -6.45
CA LEU A 294 -20.24 -15.41 -5.62
C LEU A 294 -20.43 -15.71 -4.15
N THR A 295 -21.33 -16.62 -3.79
CA THR A 295 -21.43 -17.17 -2.43
C THR A 295 -20.16 -17.93 -2.06
N GLY A 296 -19.55 -18.66 -3.01
CA GLY A 296 -18.25 -19.33 -2.92
C GLY A 296 -17.08 -18.36 -2.89
N SER A 297 -17.13 -17.25 -3.63
CA SER A 297 -16.14 -16.16 -3.57
C SER A 297 -16.24 -15.36 -2.26
N SER A 298 -17.45 -15.18 -1.71
CA SER A 298 -17.68 -14.69 -0.34
C SER A 298 -17.17 -15.67 0.71
N ARG A 299 -17.28 -16.99 0.46
CA ARG A 299 -16.70 -18.04 1.30
C ARG A 299 -15.17 -18.03 1.22
N LEU A 300 -14.58 -17.84 0.03
CA LEU A 300 -13.15 -17.64 -0.21
C LEU A 300 -12.64 -16.42 0.55
N LEU A 301 -13.34 -15.28 0.46
CA LEU A 301 -13.00 -14.08 1.21
C LEU A 301 -13.15 -14.30 2.71
N GLY A 302 -14.22 -14.97 3.15
CA GLY A 302 -14.49 -15.34 4.54
C GLY A 302 -13.58 -16.44 5.11
N MET A 303 -12.94 -17.25 4.25
CA MET A 303 -11.90 -18.22 4.58
C MET A 303 -10.53 -17.54 4.62
N LEU A 304 -10.22 -16.64 3.67
CA LEU A 304 -9.04 -15.78 3.73
C LEU A 304 -9.02 -14.89 4.98
N LEU A 305 -10.20 -14.40 5.39
CA LEU A 305 -10.43 -13.65 6.63
C LEU A 305 -10.25 -14.50 7.91
N ARG A 306 -10.49 -15.81 7.85
CA ARG A 306 -10.46 -16.69 9.03
C ARG A 306 -9.17 -17.49 9.16
N PHE A 307 -8.52 -17.83 8.05
CA PHE A 307 -7.42 -18.79 8.00
C PHE A 307 -6.03 -18.13 8.05
N LYS A 308 -5.93 -16.81 7.78
CA LYS A 308 -4.64 -16.11 7.61
C LYS A 308 -4.46 -14.82 8.42
N ILE A 309 -5.39 -14.48 9.31
CA ILE A 309 -5.16 -13.42 10.31
C ILE A 309 -4.34 -14.03 11.46
N GLN A 310 -3.05 -14.17 11.22
CA GLN A 310 -2.06 -14.15 12.30
C GLN A 310 -1.68 -12.68 12.53
N ASP A 311 -1.28 -12.32 13.75
CA ASP A 311 -0.77 -10.98 14.14
C ASP A 311 0.60 -10.66 13.47
N ASN A 312 0.82 -11.13 12.24
CA ASN A 312 2.02 -10.86 11.46
C ASN A 312 1.74 -9.69 10.50
N ASN A 313 2.41 -8.55 10.74
CA ASN A 313 2.25 -7.34 9.94
C ASN A 313 2.66 -7.54 8.47
N ASP A 314 3.61 -8.43 8.18
CA ASP A 314 4.02 -8.73 6.81
C ASP A 314 2.90 -9.41 6.02
N MET A 315 2.26 -10.39 6.64
CA MET A 315 1.12 -11.09 6.05
C MET A 315 -0.10 -10.16 5.88
N LEU A 316 -0.35 -9.29 6.86
CA LEU A 316 -1.38 -8.26 6.76
C LEU A 316 -1.08 -7.29 5.61
N ALA A 317 0.18 -6.85 5.45
CA ALA A 317 0.58 -5.97 4.36
C ALA A 317 0.43 -6.63 2.98
N TYR A 318 0.84 -7.90 2.83
CA TYR A 318 0.63 -8.70 1.63
C TYR A 318 -0.86 -8.74 1.24
N TRP A 319 -1.74 -9.07 2.20
CA TRP A 319 -3.18 -9.14 1.93
C TRP A 319 -3.81 -7.77 1.70
N LEU A 320 -3.31 -6.71 2.35
CA LEU A 320 -3.77 -5.36 2.10
C LEU A 320 -3.48 -4.94 0.65
N SER A 321 -2.29 -5.24 0.15
CA SER A 321 -1.90 -4.96 -1.24
C SER A 321 -2.76 -5.73 -2.25
N ASN A 322 -2.92 -7.04 -2.03
CA ASN A 322 -3.73 -7.91 -2.88
C ASN A 322 -5.21 -7.49 -2.91
N SER A 323 -5.81 -7.31 -1.75
CA SER A 323 -7.23 -6.96 -1.61
C SER A 323 -7.54 -5.55 -2.16
N SER A 324 -6.67 -4.57 -1.90
CA SER A 324 -6.82 -3.21 -2.44
C SER A 324 -6.70 -3.18 -3.96
N THR A 325 -5.76 -3.94 -4.53
CA THR A 325 -5.57 -4.05 -5.98
C THR A 325 -6.76 -4.76 -6.63
N LEU A 326 -7.26 -5.85 -6.03
CA LEU A 326 -8.45 -6.53 -6.50
C LEU A 326 -9.67 -5.60 -6.47
N LEU A 327 -9.84 -4.81 -5.40
CA LEU A 327 -10.91 -3.83 -5.28
C LEU A 327 -10.84 -2.77 -6.38
N LEU A 328 -9.65 -2.27 -6.70
CA LEU A 328 -9.42 -1.33 -7.80
C LEU A 328 -9.82 -1.92 -9.15
N LEU A 329 -9.43 -3.17 -9.43
CA LEU A 329 -9.78 -3.86 -10.67
C LEU A 329 -11.30 -4.06 -10.80
N LEU A 330 -11.97 -4.44 -9.71
CA LEU A 330 -13.43 -4.57 -9.67
C LEU A 330 -14.13 -3.23 -9.87
N GLN A 331 -13.64 -2.15 -9.25
CA GLN A 331 -14.19 -0.81 -9.43
C GLN A 331 -14.13 -0.33 -10.89
N ARG A 332 -13.06 -0.68 -11.62
CA ARG A 332 -12.92 -0.36 -13.05
C ARG A 332 -13.82 -1.21 -13.96
N THR A 333 -14.19 -2.41 -13.51
CA THR A 333 -14.97 -3.38 -14.29
C THR A 333 -16.49 -3.19 -14.12
N LEU A 334 -16.94 -2.82 -12.92
CA LEU A 334 -18.36 -2.71 -12.57
C LEU A 334 -18.91 -1.28 -12.81
N LYS A 335 -19.91 -1.13 -13.69
CA LYS A 335 -20.65 0.13 -13.86
C LYS A 335 -21.48 0.44 -12.61
N ALA A 336 -21.37 1.66 -12.09
CA ALA A 336 -22.30 2.16 -11.07
C ALA A 336 -23.61 2.54 -11.76
N THR A 337 -24.65 1.72 -11.60
CA THR A 337 -26.02 2.08 -12.01
C THR A 337 -26.44 3.30 -11.19
N GLY A 338 -26.54 4.48 -11.82
CA GLY A 338 -27.05 5.69 -11.15
C GLY A 338 -26.37 7.03 -11.51
N ALA A 339 -25.92 7.25 -12.75
CA ALA A 339 -25.40 8.55 -13.18
C ALA A 339 -26.13 9.16 -14.39
N ALA A 340 -27.36 8.73 -14.66
CA ALA A 340 -28.24 9.36 -15.64
C ALA A 340 -29.64 9.51 -15.03
N GLY A 341 -29.95 10.72 -14.56
CA GLY A 341 -31.30 11.13 -14.16
C GLY A 341 -31.67 10.81 -12.71
N MET A 342 -31.40 11.74 -11.79
CA MET A 342 -32.40 12.34 -10.89
C MET A 342 -31.73 13.34 -9.95
N THR A 343 -32.45 14.43 -9.70
CA THR A 343 -32.09 15.61 -8.90
C THR A 343 -31.72 15.29 -7.44
N PRO A 344 -30.90 16.13 -6.77
CA PRO A 344 -30.40 15.84 -5.43
C PRO A 344 -31.46 16.15 -4.37
N LEU A 345 -32.26 15.16 -3.99
CA LEU A 345 -33.09 15.27 -2.79
C LEU A 345 -32.37 14.66 -1.58
N ARG A 346 -32.05 15.54 -0.63
CA ARG A 346 -31.59 15.29 0.74
C ARG A 346 -31.97 13.90 1.29
N ARG A 347 -30.97 13.08 1.64
CA ARG A 347 -31.06 12.18 2.80
C ARG A 347 -29.84 12.33 3.69
N ARG A 348 -30.13 12.56 4.97
CA ARG A 348 -29.22 12.61 6.11
C ARG A 348 -28.71 11.20 6.45
N SER A 349 -27.39 11.13 6.64
CA SER A 349 -26.62 10.32 7.61
C SER A 349 -26.75 8.78 7.63
N SER A 350 -25.64 8.13 7.27
CA SER A 350 -25.11 6.91 7.91
C SER A 350 -23.59 6.95 7.81
N SER A 351 -22.90 6.56 8.89
CA SER A 351 -21.45 6.64 9.19
C SER A 351 -20.48 6.89 8.02
N ALA A 352 -19.63 7.91 8.22
CA ALA A 352 -18.52 8.26 7.34
C ALA A 352 -17.46 7.13 7.31
N SER A 353 -17.62 6.16 6.41
CA SER A 353 -16.56 5.21 6.08
C SER A 353 -15.43 5.93 5.33
N LEU A 354 -14.18 5.59 5.66
CA LEU A 354 -12.95 6.17 5.09
C LEU A 354 -12.94 6.13 3.55
N PHE A 355 -13.61 5.13 2.95
CA PHE A 355 -13.69 4.96 1.50
C PHE A 355 -14.83 5.71 0.82
N GLY A 356 -15.82 6.23 1.55
CA GLY A 356 -16.89 7.05 0.97
C GLY A 356 -16.34 8.30 0.27
N ARG A 357 -15.35 8.95 0.90
CA ARG A 357 -14.62 10.10 0.31
C ARG A 357 -13.57 9.69 -0.74
N MET A 358 -13.05 8.45 -0.66
CA MET A 358 -12.01 7.92 -1.54
C MET A 358 -12.55 7.40 -2.89
N SER A 359 -13.84 7.10 -2.98
CA SER A 359 -14.49 6.63 -4.21
C SER A 359 -14.42 7.61 -5.38
N GLN A 360 -14.23 8.92 -5.11
CA GLN A 360 -13.95 9.92 -6.15
C GLN A 360 -12.48 9.92 -6.58
N SER A 361 -11.54 9.59 -5.69
CA SER A 361 -10.09 9.54 -5.95
C SER A 361 -9.69 8.34 -6.83
N PHE A 362 -10.46 7.25 -6.80
CA PHE A 362 -10.21 6.07 -7.64
C PHE A 362 -10.68 6.21 -9.10
N ARG A 363 -11.41 7.30 -9.45
CA ARG A 363 -11.78 7.61 -10.85
C ARG A 363 -10.69 8.33 -11.64
N GLY A 364 -9.65 8.83 -10.98
CA GLY A 364 -8.45 9.38 -11.64
C GLY A 364 -7.39 8.29 -11.85
N THR A 365 -6.78 8.24 -13.02
CA THR A 365 -5.57 7.44 -13.27
C THR A 365 -4.43 7.95 -12.40
N PRO A 366 -3.85 7.14 -11.48
CA PRO A 366 -2.59 7.50 -10.83
C PRO A 366 -1.46 7.36 -11.85
N GLN A 367 -0.64 8.38 -12.02
CA GLN A 367 0.66 8.27 -12.68
C GLN A 367 1.52 7.32 -11.84
N GLY A 368 1.77 6.10 -12.34
CA GLY A 368 2.64 5.11 -11.69
C GLY A 368 2.18 3.65 -11.78
N VAL A 369 0.92 3.36 -12.12
CA VAL A 369 0.43 1.97 -12.24
C VAL A 369 0.24 1.60 -13.72
N ASN A 370 1.34 1.22 -14.39
CA ASN A 370 1.28 0.70 -15.76
C ASN A 370 0.76 -0.75 -15.74
N LEU A 371 -0.55 -0.94 -15.99
CA LEU A 371 -1.24 -2.25 -16.00
C LEU A 371 -1.11 -3.01 -17.34
N SER A 372 -0.11 -2.69 -18.16
CA SER A 372 0.11 -3.20 -19.53
C SER A 372 0.18 -4.73 -19.71
N PHE A 373 0.22 -5.53 -18.65
CA PHE A 373 0.31 -7.00 -18.73
C PHE A 373 -1.05 -7.71 -18.95
N VAL A 374 -2.18 -6.99 -18.85
CA VAL A 374 -3.49 -7.60 -19.16
C VAL A 374 -3.76 -7.60 -20.68
N ASN A 375 -3.00 -6.83 -21.46
CA ASN A 375 -3.22 -6.65 -22.90
C ASN A 375 -2.07 -7.25 -23.71
N SER A 376 -1.93 -8.57 -23.69
CA SER A 376 -1.08 -9.30 -24.65
C SER A 376 -1.89 -9.70 -25.88
N VAL A 377 -2.50 -8.71 -26.56
CA VAL A 377 -2.90 -8.80 -27.97
C VAL A 377 -2.33 -7.56 -28.66
N PRO A 378 -1.49 -7.70 -29.71
CA PRO A 378 -0.87 -6.56 -30.35
C PRO A 378 -1.91 -5.85 -31.23
N GLY A 379 -2.27 -4.63 -30.83
CA GLY A 379 -3.11 -3.71 -31.60
C GLY A 379 -4.50 -3.51 -31.02
N GLY A 380 -4.75 -2.32 -30.47
CA GLY A 380 -6.10 -1.85 -30.13
C GLY A 380 -6.22 -1.27 -28.72
N VAL A 381 -6.54 0.02 -28.65
CA VAL A 381 -7.06 0.68 -27.44
C VAL A 381 -8.47 0.13 -27.19
N GLU A 382 -8.56 -1.02 -26.54
CA GLU A 382 -9.85 -1.56 -26.07
C GLU A 382 -10.11 -1.14 -24.63
N THR A 383 -10.95 -0.12 -24.51
CA THR A 383 -11.68 0.26 -23.30
C THR A 383 -12.24 -1.00 -22.62
N LEU A 384 -11.80 -1.32 -21.39
CA LEU A 384 -12.31 -2.42 -20.57
C LEU A 384 -13.84 -2.49 -20.68
N ARG A 385 -14.37 -3.61 -21.18
CA ARG A 385 -15.80 -3.85 -21.38
C ARG A 385 -16.51 -3.70 -20.02
N GLN A 386 -17.14 -2.56 -19.80
CA GLN A 386 -17.85 -2.26 -18.55
C GLN A 386 -19.10 -3.14 -18.45
N VAL A 387 -19.14 -4.02 -17.44
CA VAL A 387 -20.24 -4.96 -17.20
C VAL A 387 -21.25 -4.33 -16.24
N GLU A 388 -22.54 -4.49 -16.52
CA GLU A 388 -23.61 -4.10 -15.61
C GLU A 388 -23.64 -5.06 -14.43
N ALA A 389 -23.23 -4.58 -13.26
CA ALA A 389 -23.06 -5.41 -12.08
C ALA A 389 -24.41 -5.83 -11.49
N LYS A 390 -24.69 -7.14 -11.43
CA LYS A 390 -25.85 -7.66 -10.68
C LYS A 390 -25.58 -7.69 -9.16
N TYR A 391 -26.65 -7.75 -8.35
CA TYR A 391 -26.61 -7.64 -6.87
C TYR A 391 -25.49 -8.44 -6.16
N PRO A 392 -25.21 -9.71 -6.53
CA PRO A 392 -24.12 -10.47 -5.91
C PRO A 392 -22.72 -9.85 -6.08
N ALA A 393 -22.42 -9.25 -7.24
CA ALA A 393 -21.14 -8.59 -7.50
C ALA A 393 -20.96 -7.34 -6.64
N LEU A 394 -22.04 -6.61 -6.37
CA LEU A 394 -22.06 -5.47 -5.45
C LEU A 394 -21.82 -5.92 -4.01
N LEU A 395 -22.43 -7.03 -3.59
CA LEU A 395 -22.22 -7.60 -2.25
C LEU A 395 -20.77 -8.04 -2.05
N PHE A 396 -20.18 -8.71 -3.05
CA PHE A 396 -18.76 -9.12 -3.02
C PHE A 396 -17.83 -7.90 -2.93
N LYS A 397 -18.09 -6.86 -3.72
CA LYS A 397 -17.35 -5.58 -3.64
C LYS A 397 -17.46 -4.96 -2.24
N GLN A 398 -18.65 -4.97 -1.65
CA GLN A 398 -18.87 -4.44 -0.29
C GLN A 398 -18.10 -5.25 0.75
N GLN A 399 -18.13 -6.58 0.69
CA GLN A 399 -17.38 -7.46 1.59
C GLN A 399 -15.87 -7.28 1.44
N LEU A 400 -15.37 -7.17 0.20
CA LEU A 400 -13.96 -6.89 -0.06
C LEU A 400 -13.55 -5.51 0.50
N THR A 401 -14.42 -4.51 0.38
CA THR A 401 -14.17 -3.18 0.98
C THR A 401 -14.08 -3.28 2.50
N ALA A 402 -15.03 -3.97 3.14
CA ALA A 402 -14.99 -4.21 4.58
C ALA A 402 -13.75 -4.99 5.03
N TYR A 403 -13.26 -5.93 4.20
CA TYR A 403 -12.03 -6.67 4.47
C TYR A 403 -10.78 -5.79 4.40
N VAL A 404 -10.68 -4.93 3.37
CA VAL A 404 -9.60 -3.94 3.25
C VAL A 404 -9.60 -3.01 4.47
N GLU A 405 -10.76 -2.50 4.88
CA GLU A 405 -10.91 -1.66 6.08
C GLU A 405 -10.48 -2.40 7.35
N LYS A 406 -10.82 -3.69 7.48
CA LYS A 406 -10.43 -4.52 8.61
C LYS A 406 -8.91 -4.71 8.70
N ILE A 407 -8.26 -5.09 7.59
CA ILE A 407 -6.79 -5.27 7.56
C ILE A 407 -6.09 -3.94 7.82
N TYR A 408 -6.55 -2.86 7.18
CA TYR A 408 -6.03 -1.52 7.41
C TYR A 408 -6.13 -1.12 8.89
N GLY A 409 -7.29 -1.38 9.52
CA GLY A 409 -7.50 -1.15 10.95
C GLY A 409 -6.53 -1.94 11.81
N MET A 410 -6.34 -3.24 11.52
CA MET A 410 -5.41 -4.11 12.24
C MET A 410 -3.96 -3.62 12.16
N ILE A 411 -3.45 -3.28 10.97
CA ILE A 411 -2.09 -2.75 10.82
C ILE A 411 -1.91 -1.46 11.63
N ARG A 412 -2.87 -0.54 11.53
CA ARG A 412 -2.85 0.71 12.30
C ARG A 412 -2.87 0.45 13.81
N ASP A 413 -3.75 -0.43 14.27
CA ASP A 413 -3.95 -0.68 15.70
C ASP A 413 -2.77 -1.48 16.29
N ASN A 414 -2.12 -2.36 15.51
CA ASN A 414 -0.85 -3.00 15.86
C ASN A 414 0.26 -1.97 16.05
N LEU A 415 0.42 -1.03 15.11
CA LEU A 415 1.41 0.03 15.25
C LEU A 415 1.12 0.91 16.48
N LYS A 416 -0.15 1.28 16.71
CA LYS A 416 -0.54 2.00 17.94
C LYS A 416 -0.16 1.20 19.19
N LYS A 417 -0.44 -0.10 19.22
CA LYS A 417 -0.14 -0.97 20.36
C LYS A 417 1.36 -1.03 20.65
N GLU A 418 2.20 -1.05 19.61
CA GLU A 418 3.66 -1.06 19.74
C GLU A 418 4.22 0.27 20.26
N ILE A 419 3.74 1.40 19.74
CA ILE A 419 4.25 2.73 20.15
C ILE A 419 3.66 3.22 21.47
N SER A 420 2.45 2.77 21.86
CA SER A 420 1.75 3.23 23.08
C SER A 420 2.56 3.10 24.37
N PRO A 421 3.21 1.96 24.69
CA PRO A 421 4.04 1.86 25.89
C PRO A 421 5.24 2.82 25.83
N LEU A 422 5.88 2.97 24.68
CA LEU A 422 7.01 3.90 24.49
C LEU A 422 6.58 5.36 24.66
N LEU A 423 5.42 5.73 24.09
CA LEU A 423 4.81 7.05 24.31
C LEU A 423 4.47 7.27 25.78
N GLY A 424 3.94 6.24 26.46
CA GLY A 424 3.68 6.27 27.90
C GLY A 424 4.95 6.56 28.71
N LEU A 425 6.07 5.94 28.35
CA LEU A 425 7.37 6.21 28.98
C LEU A 425 7.88 7.62 28.68
N CYS A 426 7.72 8.11 27.45
CA CYS A 426 8.02 9.51 27.10
C CYS A 426 7.18 10.50 27.92
N ILE A 427 5.94 10.14 28.27
CA ILE A 427 5.07 10.96 29.11
C ILE A 427 5.45 10.86 30.60
N GLN A 428 5.94 9.72 31.08
CA GLN A 428 6.19 9.46 32.51
C GLN A 428 7.57 9.89 33.00
N LEU A 429 8.64 9.75 32.20
CA LEU A 429 10.01 9.97 32.64
C LEU A 429 10.41 11.45 32.57
N GLN A 430 9.96 12.22 33.56
CA GLN A 430 9.99 13.68 33.57
C GLN A 430 11.15 14.30 34.37
N ILE A 431 12.05 13.50 35.00
CA ILE A 431 12.97 14.00 36.04
C ILE A 431 14.38 13.34 36.00
N ARG A 432 14.85 12.75 34.88
CA ARG A 432 16.18 12.08 34.83
C ARG A 432 17.05 12.55 33.64
N PRO A 433 18.39 12.36 33.68
CA PRO A 433 19.31 13.03 32.76
C PRO A 433 19.06 12.69 31.28
N GLN A 434 19.24 13.70 30.43
CA GLN A 434 18.70 13.85 29.07
C GLN A 434 19.10 12.78 28.03
N GLN A 435 20.17 12.00 28.25
CA GLN A 435 20.69 11.06 27.25
C GLN A 435 20.02 9.68 27.24
N ALA A 436 19.47 9.21 28.36
CA ALA A 436 18.73 7.94 28.41
C ALA A 436 17.30 8.07 27.84
N LEU A 437 16.76 9.28 27.77
CA LEU A 437 15.35 9.54 27.44
C LEU A 437 15.07 9.55 25.93
N ILE A 438 16.04 9.95 25.10
CA ILE A 438 15.92 9.93 23.64
C ILE A 438 15.70 8.51 23.11
N ALA A 439 16.17 7.48 23.82
CA ALA A 439 16.01 6.09 23.44
C ALA A 439 14.54 5.67 23.22
N HIS A 440 13.59 6.24 23.98
CA HIS A 440 12.17 5.94 23.81
C HIS A 440 11.60 6.54 22.52
N TRP A 441 12.00 7.77 22.18
CA TRP A 441 11.67 8.39 20.90
C TRP A 441 12.28 7.62 19.72
N GLN A 442 13.53 7.21 19.84
CA GLN A 442 14.21 6.36 18.85
C GLN A 442 13.48 5.01 18.69
N GLY A 443 12.97 4.43 19.77
CA GLY A 443 12.13 3.24 19.71
C GLY A 443 10.86 3.46 18.88
N ILE A 444 10.17 4.58 19.09
CA ILE A 444 8.97 4.94 18.30
C ILE A 444 9.35 5.12 16.82
N VAL A 445 10.42 5.85 16.52
CA VAL A 445 10.91 6.06 15.15
C VAL A 445 11.29 4.73 14.49
N LYS A 446 11.93 3.82 15.22
CA LYS A 446 12.26 2.49 14.75
C LYS A 446 11.02 1.66 14.43
N SER A 447 10.00 1.68 15.27
CA SER A 447 8.71 1.01 15.02
C SER A 447 8.02 1.58 13.77
N LEU A 448 8.00 2.91 13.62
CA LEU A 448 7.46 3.57 12.42
C LEU A 448 8.22 3.15 11.15
N GLY A 449 9.56 3.09 11.22
CA GLY A 449 10.43 2.63 10.15
C GLY A 449 10.15 1.18 9.75
N SER A 450 10.14 0.26 10.73
CA SER A 450 9.86 -1.17 10.51
C SER A 450 8.52 -1.41 9.82
N PHE A 451 7.46 -0.70 10.25
CA PHE A 451 6.16 -0.78 9.59
C PHE A 451 6.19 -0.21 8.17
N LEU A 452 6.89 0.92 7.96
CA LEU A 452 7.02 1.51 6.63
C LEU A 452 7.75 0.54 5.69
N ASP A 453 8.83 -0.09 6.13
CA ASP A 453 9.61 -1.04 5.34
C ASP A 453 8.78 -2.28 5.01
N THR A 454 8.00 -2.80 5.96
CA THR A 454 7.06 -3.91 5.74
C THR A 454 6.00 -3.56 4.68
N LEU A 455 5.44 -2.36 4.75
CA LEU A 455 4.45 -1.88 3.78
C LEU A 455 5.06 -1.64 2.39
N LYS A 456 6.31 -1.17 2.33
CA LYS A 456 7.08 -0.99 1.09
C LYS A 456 7.41 -2.33 0.44
N ALA A 457 7.91 -3.30 1.20
CA ALA A 457 8.24 -4.63 0.73
C ALA A 457 7.03 -5.35 0.11
N ASN A 458 5.83 -5.07 0.60
CA ASN A 458 4.57 -5.61 0.10
C ASN A 458 3.86 -4.72 -0.93
N HIS A 459 4.52 -3.67 -1.43
CA HIS A 459 4.01 -2.75 -2.44
C HIS A 459 2.60 -2.21 -2.14
N VAL A 460 2.31 -1.90 -0.87
CA VAL A 460 0.97 -1.43 -0.46
C VAL A 460 0.69 -0.07 -1.10
N PRO A 461 -0.34 0.07 -1.96
CA PRO A 461 -0.55 1.31 -2.69
C PRO A 461 -1.37 2.31 -1.85
N PHE A 462 -0.98 3.60 -1.87
CA PHE A 462 -1.68 4.82 -1.38
C PHE A 462 -2.20 4.87 0.07
N LEU A 463 -2.43 3.73 0.73
CA LEU A 463 -2.94 3.63 2.10
C LEU A 463 -1.88 3.93 3.14
N VAL A 464 -0.60 3.73 2.79
CA VAL A 464 0.55 3.94 3.68
C VAL A 464 0.54 5.35 4.29
N ARG A 465 0.36 6.38 3.45
CA ARG A 465 0.24 7.78 3.93
C ARG A 465 -0.83 7.94 4.99
N LYS A 466 -2.01 7.35 4.77
CA LYS A 466 -3.15 7.47 5.69
C LYS A 466 -2.94 6.75 7.00
N VAL A 467 -2.22 5.62 7.00
CA VAL A 467 -1.81 4.95 8.25
C VAL A 467 -0.98 5.93 9.08
N PHE A 468 0.08 6.49 8.52
CA PHE A 468 0.97 7.39 9.26
C PHE A 468 0.31 8.72 9.65
N THR A 469 -0.57 9.29 8.83
CA THR A 469 -1.40 10.44 9.23
C THR A 469 -2.21 10.11 10.50
N GLN A 470 -2.86 8.94 10.56
CA GLN A 470 -3.66 8.56 11.74
C GLN A 470 -2.79 8.26 12.98
N ILE A 471 -1.58 7.75 12.78
CA ILE A 471 -0.63 7.49 13.87
C ILE A 471 -0.08 8.80 14.43
N PHE A 472 0.30 9.76 13.59
CA PHE A 472 0.79 11.06 14.03
C PHE A 472 -0.33 11.85 14.73
N SER A 473 -1.56 11.78 14.23
CA SER A 473 -2.73 12.33 14.93
C SER A 473 -2.94 11.70 16.31
N PHE A 474 -2.75 10.38 16.44
CA PHE A 474 -2.79 9.68 17.72
C PHE A 474 -1.67 10.15 18.68
N ILE A 475 -0.42 10.26 18.20
CA ILE A 475 0.71 10.78 18.98
C ILE A 475 0.40 12.20 19.47
N ASN A 476 -0.08 13.07 18.58
CA ASN A 476 -0.47 14.45 18.91
C ASN A 476 -1.48 14.48 20.06
N VAL A 477 -2.56 13.70 19.96
CA VAL A 477 -3.62 13.66 20.98
C VAL A 477 -3.07 13.13 22.32
N GLN A 478 -2.26 12.07 22.31
CA GLN A 478 -1.70 11.50 23.53
C GLN A 478 -0.79 12.48 24.27
N LEU A 479 0.15 13.11 23.55
CA LEU A 479 1.08 14.07 24.14
C LEU A 479 0.37 15.36 24.59
N PHE A 480 -0.53 15.87 23.75
CA PHE A 480 -1.25 17.11 24.06
C PHE A 480 -2.18 16.93 25.27
N ASN A 481 -2.91 15.82 25.35
CA ASN A 481 -3.73 15.51 26.52
C ASN A 481 -2.87 15.36 27.79
N SER A 482 -1.66 14.80 27.65
CA SER A 482 -0.74 14.68 28.78
C SER A 482 -0.29 16.03 29.32
N LEU A 483 -0.04 17.02 28.45
CA LEU A 483 0.23 18.40 28.87
C LEU A 483 -0.98 19.02 29.59
N LEU A 484 -2.19 18.80 29.08
CA LEU A 484 -3.40 19.39 29.68
C LEU A 484 -3.79 18.78 31.02
N LEU A 485 -3.54 17.49 31.23
CA LEU A 485 -4.04 16.75 32.40
C LEU A 485 -3.04 16.68 33.55
N ARG A 486 -1.75 16.94 33.29
CA ARG A 486 -0.69 16.73 34.30
C ARG A 486 0.22 17.95 34.39
N ARG A 487 0.19 18.61 35.55
CA ARG A 487 1.02 19.78 35.85
C ARG A 487 2.51 19.54 35.63
N GLU A 488 3.00 18.35 35.97
CA GLU A 488 4.42 17.98 35.86
C GLU A 488 4.92 17.92 34.40
N CYS A 489 4.01 17.76 33.42
CA CYS A 489 4.35 17.82 32.00
C CYS A 489 4.61 19.26 31.50
N CYS A 490 4.18 20.29 32.24
CA CYS A 490 4.24 21.68 31.81
C CYS A 490 5.47 22.40 32.38
N SER A 491 6.67 21.91 32.03
CA SER A 491 7.95 22.48 32.43
C SER A 491 8.84 22.77 31.22
N PHE A 492 9.78 23.70 31.37
CA PHE A 492 10.74 24.05 30.32
C PHE A 492 11.61 22.84 29.91
N SER A 493 12.09 22.07 30.89
CA SER A 493 12.89 20.86 30.64
C SER A 493 12.10 19.79 29.88
N ASN A 494 10.81 19.58 30.23
CA ASN A 494 9.95 18.67 29.49
C ASN A 494 9.63 19.20 28.08
N GLY A 495 9.46 20.52 27.94
CA GLY A 495 9.34 21.21 26.66
C GLY A 495 10.51 20.89 25.72
N GLU A 496 11.75 21.08 26.21
CA GLU A 496 12.97 20.76 25.44
C GLU A 496 13.09 19.26 25.13
N TYR A 497 12.73 18.38 26.06
CA TYR A 497 12.73 16.94 25.83
C TYR A 497 11.75 16.52 24.73
N VAL A 498 10.50 16.97 24.79
CA VAL A 498 9.49 16.64 23.78
C VAL A 498 9.83 17.31 22.45
N LYS A 499 10.42 18.51 22.45
CA LYS A 499 10.92 19.18 21.25
C LYS A 499 12.01 18.35 20.55
N ALA A 500 12.96 17.78 21.30
CA ALA A 500 13.95 16.87 20.74
C ALA A 500 13.29 15.62 20.13
N GLY A 501 12.32 15.01 20.82
CA GLY A 501 11.56 13.89 20.29
C GLY A 501 10.74 14.22 19.02
N LEU A 502 10.16 15.41 18.96
CA LEU A 502 9.46 15.90 17.76
C LEU A 502 10.42 16.11 16.59
N ALA A 503 11.66 16.53 16.84
CA ALA A 503 12.69 16.65 15.79
C ALA A 503 13.10 15.27 15.21
N GLU A 504 13.09 14.21 16.02
CA GLU A 504 13.29 12.84 15.53
C GLU A 504 12.14 12.39 14.62
N LEU A 505 10.90 12.68 15.00
CA LEU A 505 9.73 12.41 14.16
C LEU A 505 9.73 13.24 12.86
N GLU A 506 10.19 14.49 12.91
CA GLU A 506 10.37 15.34 11.73
C GLU A 506 11.41 14.74 10.77
N THR A 507 12.53 14.29 11.32
CA THR A 507 13.60 13.64 10.56
C THR A 507 13.10 12.36 9.91
N TRP A 508 12.31 11.55 10.62
CA TRP A 508 11.65 10.38 10.04
C TRP A 508 10.71 10.76 8.89
N CYS A 509 9.90 11.82 9.03
CA CYS A 509 9.02 12.28 7.95
C CYS A 509 9.81 12.70 6.70
N ARG A 510 10.93 13.42 6.87
CA ARG A 510 11.83 13.80 5.76
C ARG A 510 12.40 12.57 5.06
N ASN A 511 12.88 11.58 5.82
CA ASN A 511 13.44 10.34 5.28
C ASN A 511 12.39 9.45 4.59
N ALA A 512 11.17 9.42 5.13
CA ALA A 512 10.06 8.69 4.53
C ALA A 512 9.56 9.34 3.22
N THR A 513 9.93 10.60 2.93
CA THR A 513 9.50 11.41 1.77
C THR A 513 7.99 11.69 1.72
N ASP A 514 7.60 12.66 0.91
CA ASP A 514 6.19 12.98 0.62
C ASP A 514 5.41 11.79 0.06
N GLU A 515 6.11 10.79 -0.50
CA GLU A 515 5.48 9.58 -1.02
C GLU A 515 4.80 8.75 0.09
N TYR A 516 5.39 8.71 1.28
CA TYR A 516 4.91 7.85 2.36
C TYR A 516 4.47 8.62 3.61
N ALA A 517 5.14 9.73 3.95
CA ALA A 517 4.73 10.58 5.07
C ALA A 517 3.53 11.47 4.71
N GLY A 518 3.53 12.06 3.50
CA GLY A 518 2.51 13.02 3.08
C GLY A 518 2.29 14.12 4.13
N SER A 519 1.04 14.38 4.51
CA SER A 519 0.67 15.39 5.51
C SER A 519 0.75 14.90 6.97
N ALA A 520 1.46 13.80 7.27
CA ALA A 520 1.52 13.26 8.62
C ALA A 520 2.14 14.25 9.63
N TRP A 521 3.13 15.03 9.21
CA TRP A 521 3.77 16.05 10.06
C TRP A 521 2.80 17.16 10.51
N ASP A 522 1.83 17.51 9.67
CA ASP A 522 0.84 18.54 9.97
C ASP A 522 -0.10 18.12 11.11
N GLU A 523 -0.29 16.82 11.32
CA GLU A 523 -1.14 16.28 12.39
C GLU A 523 -0.56 16.56 13.79
N LEU A 524 0.75 16.79 13.91
CA LEU A 524 1.43 17.14 15.17
C LEU A 524 1.32 18.63 15.53
N LYS A 525 0.51 19.42 14.82
CA LYS A 525 0.44 20.89 15.01
C LYS A 525 0.14 21.32 16.45
N HIS A 526 -0.75 20.62 17.16
CA HIS A 526 -1.19 21.06 18.49
C HIS A 526 -0.10 20.86 19.53
N ILE A 527 0.55 19.68 19.53
CA ILE A 527 1.68 19.43 20.41
C ILE A 527 2.87 20.34 20.05
N ARG A 528 3.17 20.54 18.77
CA ARG A 528 4.24 21.46 18.35
C ARG A 528 4.02 22.89 18.82
N GLN A 529 2.80 23.41 18.70
CA GLN A 529 2.45 24.74 19.20
C GLN A 529 2.56 24.83 20.72
N ALA A 530 2.05 23.84 21.46
CA ALA A 530 2.11 23.82 22.91
C ALA A 530 3.56 23.76 23.43
N ILE A 531 4.39 22.91 22.83
CA ILE A 531 5.81 22.80 23.17
C ILE A 531 6.57 24.07 22.77
N GLY A 532 6.24 24.68 21.63
CA GLY A 532 6.79 25.98 21.23
C GLY A 532 6.53 27.07 22.27
N PHE A 533 5.37 27.02 22.94
CA PHE A 533 5.04 27.94 24.03
C PHE A 533 5.79 27.62 25.34
N LEU A 534 5.94 26.33 25.69
CA LEU A 534 6.63 25.88 26.90
C LEU A 534 8.15 26.15 26.89
N VAL A 535 8.73 26.27 25.70
CA VAL A 535 10.16 26.50 25.48
C VAL A 535 10.50 28.00 25.35
N LEU A 536 9.52 28.89 25.42
CA LEU A 536 9.77 30.33 25.47
C LEU A 536 10.58 30.71 26.71
N SER A 537 11.34 31.80 26.62
CA SER A 537 12.03 32.33 27.79
C SER A 537 11.03 32.75 28.87
N ILE A 538 11.42 32.64 30.15
CA ILE A 538 10.59 33.06 31.29
C ILE A 538 10.12 34.52 31.11
N GLN A 539 10.97 35.39 30.56
CA GLN A 539 10.62 36.79 30.28
C GLN A 539 9.53 36.93 29.21
N GLN A 540 9.58 36.14 28.13
CA GLN A 540 8.55 36.13 27.09
C GLN A 540 7.23 35.56 27.60
N LEU A 541 7.29 34.43 28.32
CA LEU A 541 6.11 33.84 28.97
C LEU A 541 5.46 34.80 29.96
N TYR A 542 6.25 35.42 30.83
CA TYR A 542 5.77 36.41 31.78
C TYR A 542 5.10 37.59 31.06
N ARG A 543 5.75 38.13 30.01
CA ARG A 543 5.20 39.23 29.21
C ARG A 543 3.91 38.85 28.50
N ILE A 544 3.79 37.66 27.92
CA ILE A 544 2.56 37.22 27.25
C ILE A 544 1.44 36.99 28.27
N SER A 545 1.72 36.34 29.39
CA SER A 545 0.72 36.05 30.43
C SER A 545 0.19 37.30 31.14
N THR A 546 1.06 38.29 31.37
CA THR A 546 0.68 39.57 32.03
C THR A 546 -0.01 40.55 31.09
N MET A 547 0.26 40.45 29.78
CA MET A 547 -0.40 41.27 28.75
C MET A 547 -1.62 40.60 28.13
N TYR A 548 -1.94 39.36 28.52
CA TYR A 548 -3.11 38.65 28.01
C TYR A 548 -4.39 39.34 28.45
N TRP A 549 -5.24 39.65 27.47
CA TRP A 549 -6.55 40.25 27.68
C TRP A 549 -7.60 39.48 26.87
N ASP A 550 -8.60 38.95 27.57
CA ASP A 550 -9.77 38.34 26.96
C ASP A 550 -10.81 39.42 26.64
N ASP A 551 -10.96 39.75 25.37
CA ASP A 551 -11.89 40.77 24.88
C ASP A 551 -13.37 40.35 25.02
N LYS A 552 -13.63 39.04 25.13
CA LYS A 552 -14.98 38.47 25.18
C LYS A 552 -15.55 38.43 26.59
N TYR A 553 -14.71 38.19 27.59
CA TYR A 553 -15.11 38.12 29.00
C TYR A 553 -14.49 39.22 29.87
N GLY A 554 -13.67 40.10 29.30
CA GLY A 554 -13.07 41.26 29.99
C GLY A 554 -12.02 40.89 31.04
N THR A 555 -11.40 39.70 30.95
CA THR A 555 -10.40 39.26 31.93
C THR A 555 -8.99 39.75 31.54
N HIS A 556 -8.31 40.43 32.47
CA HIS A 556 -7.06 41.17 32.23
C HIS A 556 -5.77 40.44 32.60
N SER A 557 -5.80 39.14 32.92
CA SER A 557 -4.59 38.34 33.08
C SER A 557 -4.91 36.85 33.19
N VAL A 558 -3.90 36.01 32.95
CA VAL A 558 -3.91 34.62 33.42
C VAL A 558 -3.62 34.68 34.92
N SER A 559 -4.63 34.45 35.78
CA SER A 559 -4.57 34.64 37.25
C SER A 559 -3.23 34.22 37.88
N SER A 560 -2.70 35.06 38.77
CA SER A 560 -1.59 34.71 39.65
C SER A 560 -2.04 33.68 40.70
N MET A 561 -1.81 32.40 40.45
CA MET A 561 -1.85 31.34 41.47
C MET A 561 -0.49 30.66 41.59
#